data_AF-A0A938LRY4-F1
#
_entry.id   AF-A0A938LRY4-F1
#
_cell.length_a   1.000
_cell.length_b   1.000
_cell.length_c   1.000
_cell.angle_alpha   90.00
_cell.angle_beta   90.00
_cell.angle_gamma   90.00
#
_symmetry.space_group_name_H-M   'P 1'
#
loop_
_entity.id
_entity.type
_entity.pdbx_description
1 polymer ?
#
loop_
_entity_poly.entity_id
_entity_poly.type
_entity_poly.pdbx_seq_one_letter_code
_entity_poly.pdbx_strand_id
1 'polypeptide(L)'
;MKTERYQSPLWRAAGAACLVLLAGAVLGSAQDQSQLNRSLKILYAGRPGSDREKDFVGFLRKHFDTVQTGDLQKFQEADTQGFDVTLLDWDWNEFKGPRPQLSPNFSLPLLTLGVPGGLICDRWRLKAGYL
;
A
#
# COMPACT_ATOMS: atom_id res chain seq x y z
N MET A 1 50.35 59.74 -15.16
CA MET A 1 49.74 58.83 -16.16
C MET A 1 50.60 57.57 -16.26
N LYS A 2 50.13 56.48 -15.63
CA LYS A 2 50.42 55.06 -15.86
C LYS A 2 49.74 54.29 -14.70
N THR A 3 48.67 53.60 -15.03
CA THR A 3 47.93 52.64 -14.21
C THR A 3 48.69 51.32 -14.15
N GLU A 4 48.69 50.60 -13.01
CA GLU A 4 48.43 49.15 -13.01
C GLU A 4 48.22 48.49 -11.63
N ARG A 5 47.03 47.89 -11.51
CA ARG A 5 46.61 46.62 -10.90
C ARG A 5 47.19 46.20 -9.52
N TYR A 6 46.38 46.46 -8.49
CA TYR A 6 46.41 45.73 -7.22
C TYR A 6 45.64 44.41 -7.38
N GLN A 7 46.33 43.27 -7.34
CA GLN A 7 45.69 41.96 -7.26
C GLN A 7 45.28 41.68 -5.80
N SER A 8 43.98 41.66 -5.52
CA SER A 8 43.45 41.32 -4.19
C SER A 8 43.40 39.79 -3.98
N PRO A 9 43.83 39.25 -2.83
CA PRO A 9 43.83 37.82 -2.54
C PRO A 9 42.46 37.33 -2.04
N LEU A 10 41.38 37.73 -2.69
CA LEU A 10 40.00 37.46 -2.24
C LEU A 10 39.41 36.13 -2.73
N TRP A 11 40.22 35.22 -3.29
CA TRP A 11 39.72 33.96 -3.87
C TRP A 11 39.96 32.71 -3.03
N ARG A 12 40.50 32.82 -1.82
CA ARG A 12 40.76 31.63 -0.97
C ARG A 12 39.73 31.36 0.14
N ALA A 13 38.75 32.22 0.33
CA ALA A 13 37.76 32.06 1.40
C ALA A 13 36.32 31.80 0.94
N ALA A 14 36.09 31.56 -0.35
CA ALA A 14 34.76 31.20 -0.88
C ALA A 14 34.52 29.68 -1.00
N GLY A 15 35.50 28.85 -0.66
CA GLY A 15 35.43 27.40 -0.82
C GLY A 15 34.86 26.62 0.37
N ALA A 16 34.82 27.21 1.57
CA ALA A 16 34.45 26.48 2.79
C ALA A 16 32.99 26.70 3.24
N ALA A 17 32.31 27.74 2.75
CA ALA A 17 30.95 28.08 3.17
C ALA A 17 29.86 27.27 2.45
N CYS A 18 30.13 26.71 1.27
CA CYS A 18 29.17 25.89 0.53
C CYS A 18 29.06 24.43 1.03
N LEU A 19 30.05 23.93 1.78
CA LEU A 19 30.07 22.52 2.19
C LEU A 19 29.33 22.25 3.50
N VAL A 20 29.08 23.29 4.31
CA VAL A 20 28.34 23.15 5.58
C VAL A 20 26.82 23.27 5.38
N LEU A 21 26.36 23.91 4.29
CA LEU A 21 24.93 24.04 4.00
C LEU A 21 24.31 22.81 3.30
N LEU A 22 25.12 21.87 2.81
CA LEU A 22 24.62 20.63 2.18
C LEU A 22 24.41 19.47 3.16
N ALA A 23 24.94 19.55 4.39
CA ALA A 23 24.77 18.51 5.40
C ALA A 23 23.42 18.60 6.15
N GLY A 24 22.74 19.75 6.12
CA GLY A 24 21.48 19.97 6.84
C GLY A 24 20.22 19.52 6.08
N ALA A 25 20.31 19.24 4.78
CA ALA A 25 19.13 18.97 3.94
C ALA A 25 18.71 17.48 3.90
N VAL A 26 19.48 16.57 4.48
CA VAL A 26 19.20 15.11 4.40
C VAL A 26 18.48 14.57 5.65
N LEU A 27 18.29 15.39 6.69
CA LEU A 27 17.59 14.99 7.93
C LEU A 27 16.12 15.46 7.97
N GLY A 28 15.62 16.13 6.93
CA GLY A 28 14.31 16.80 6.92
C GLY A 28 13.19 16.14 6.14
N SER A 29 13.37 14.93 5.62
CA SER A 29 12.36 14.25 4.80
C SER A 29 12.15 12.80 5.22
N ALA A 30 11.95 12.59 6.52
CA ALA A 30 11.35 11.38 7.04
C ALA A 30 9.98 11.72 7.63
N GLN A 31 8.94 11.24 6.95
CA GLN A 31 7.57 11.04 7.42
C GLN A 31 6.65 12.27 7.47
N ASP A 32 6.18 12.70 6.29
CA ASP A 32 4.73 12.86 6.14
C ASP A 32 4.14 11.47 5.89
N GLN A 33 4.17 10.61 6.92
CA GLN A 33 3.26 9.47 6.94
C GLN A 33 1.90 10.09 7.20
N SER A 34 1.12 10.29 6.14
CA SER A 34 -0.31 10.51 6.25
C SER A 34 -0.81 9.62 7.37
N GLN A 35 -1.35 10.24 8.41
CA GLN A 35 -1.60 9.59 9.70
C GLN A 35 -2.43 8.33 9.44
N LEU A 36 -1.79 7.16 9.52
CA LEU A 36 -2.40 5.92 9.06
C LEU A 36 -3.64 5.70 9.91
N ASN A 37 -4.82 5.67 9.27
CA ASN A 37 -6.06 5.54 9.99
C ASN A 37 -6.19 4.11 10.53
N ARG A 38 -5.66 3.89 11.74
CA ARG A 38 -5.65 2.60 12.41
C ARG A 38 -7.05 2.08 12.73
N SER A 39 -8.06 2.96 12.75
CA SER A 39 -9.44 2.61 13.12
C SER A 39 -10.23 1.95 11.98
N LEU A 40 -9.65 1.80 10.78
CA LEU A 40 -10.31 1.10 9.68
C LEU A 40 -10.63 -0.35 10.07
N LYS A 41 -11.87 -0.75 9.87
CA LYS A 41 -12.36 -2.12 10.10
C LYS A 41 -12.16 -2.94 8.84
N ILE A 42 -11.28 -3.93 8.94
CA ILE A 42 -10.89 -4.77 7.81
C ILE A 42 -11.49 -6.16 7.98
N LEU A 43 -12.18 -6.64 6.93
CA LEU A 43 -12.46 -8.05 6.74
C LEU A 43 -11.44 -8.63 5.76
N TYR A 44 -10.64 -9.60 6.22
CA TYR A 44 -9.77 -10.40 5.36
C TYR A 44 -10.43 -11.77 5.12
N ALA A 45 -10.93 -12.02 3.92
CA ALA A 45 -11.47 -13.32 3.53
C ALA A 45 -10.42 -14.08 2.70
N GLY A 46 -9.83 -15.12 3.28
CA GLY A 46 -8.74 -15.90 2.69
C GLY A 46 -8.90 -17.40 2.85
N ARG A 47 -7.79 -18.16 2.76
CA ARG A 47 -7.75 -19.60 3.06
C ARG A 47 -7.40 -19.83 4.54
N PRO A 48 -8.34 -20.31 5.37
CA PRO A 48 -8.11 -20.49 6.80
C PRO A 48 -6.92 -21.40 7.11
N GLY A 49 -6.07 -20.97 8.05
CA GLY A 49 -4.92 -21.72 8.55
C GLY A 49 -3.70 -21.74 7.63
N SER A 50 -3.79 -21.15 6.42
CA SER A 50 -2.68 -21.12 5.48
C SER A 50 -1.58 -20.15 5.91
N ASP A 51 -0.35 -20.39 5.47
CA ASP A 51 0.77 -19.51 5.83
C ASP A 51 0.61 -18.11 5.22
N ARG A 52 0.06 -18.02 4.01
CA ARG A 52 -0.31 -16.75 3.37
C ARG A 52 -1.30 -15.95 4.22
N GLU A 53 -2.36 -16.59 4.73
CA GLU A 53 -3.29 -15.92 5.65
C GLU A 53 -2.57 -15.38 6.88
N LYS A 54 -1.76 -16.21 7.55
CA LYS A 54 -1.02 -15.81 8.76
C LYS A 54 -0.13 -14.60 8.49
N ASP A 55 0.59 -14.60 7.39
CA ASP A 55 1.51 -13.53 7.00
C ASP A 55 0.77 -12.22 6.71
N PHE A 56 -0.27 -12.26 5.87
CA PHE A 56 -1.05 -11.07 5.53
C PHE A 56 -1.84 -10.52 6.73
N VAL A 57 -2.52 -11.37 7.49
CA VAL A 57 -3.27 -10.95 8.68
C VAL A 57 -2.31 -10.41 9.75
N GLY A 58 -1.16 -11.06 9.92
CA GLY A 58 -0.09 -10.59 10.81
C GLY A 58 0.45 -9.23 10.41
N PHE A 59 0.63 -8.98 9.11
CA PHE A 59 0.97 -7.65 8.59
C PHE A 59 -0.13 -6.62 8.88
N LEU A 60 -1.39 -6.91 8.51
CA LEU A 60 -2.52 -5.99 8.69
C LEU A 60 -2.71 -5.59 10.15
N ARG A 61 -2.63 -6.54 11.09
CA ARG A 61 -2.78 -6.29 12.53
C ARG A 61 -1.68 -5.41 13.14
N LYS A 62 -0.54 -5.24 12.47
CA LYS A 62 0.48 -4.24 12.91
C LYS A 62 0.01 -2.81 12.67
N HIS A 63 -0.81 -2.62 11.64
CA HIS A 63 -1.19 -1.30 11.13
C HIS A 63 -2.63 -0.90 11.47
N PHE A 64 -3.53 -1.87 11.64
CA PHE A 64 -4.96 -1.62 11.88
C PHE A 64 -5.43 -2.32 13.15
N ASP A 65 -6.29 -1.63 13.90
CA ASP A 65 -6.76 -2.09 15.20
C ASP A 65 -7.85 -3.15 15.06
N THR A 66 -8.61 -3.14 13.95
CA THR A 66 -9.69 -4.12 13.69
C THR A 66 -9.43 -4.89 12.40
N VAL A 67 -8.99 -6.13 12.54
CA VAL A 67 -8.82 -7.09 11.42
C VAL A 67 -9.50 -8.41 11.78
N GLN A 68 -10.63 -8.67 11.13
CA GLN A 68 -11.32 -9.97 11.21
C GLN A 68 -10.97 -10.84 10.00
N THR A 69 -11.01 -12.15 10.22
CA THR A 69 -10.69 -13.17 9.21
C THR A 69 -11.94 -13.96 8.86
N GLY A 70 -12.12 -14.26 7.57
CA GLY A 70 -13.20 -15.09 7.05
C GLY A 70 -12.68 -16.16 6.09
N ASP A 71 -13.46 -17.22 5.93
CA ASP A 71 -13.21 -18.28 4.95
C ASP A 71 -13.76 -17.86 3.58
N LEU A 72 -12.88 -17.59 2.62
CA LEU A 72 -13.28 -17.15 1.29
C LEU A 72 -14.15 -18.19 0.55
N GLN A 73 -14.05 -19.47 0.90
CA GLN A 73 -14.89 -20.51 0.30
C GLN A 73 -16.36 -20.41 0.73
N LYS A 74 -16.63 -19.81 1.89
CA LYS A 74 -17.97 -19.64 2.46
C LYS A 74 -18.47 -18.20 2.39
N PHE A 75 -17.65 -17.31 1.81
CA PHE A 75 -17.90 -15.89 1.76
C PHE A 75 -19.24 -15.55 1.10
N GLN A 76 -19.98 -14.66 1.75
CA GLN A 76 -21.19 -14.03 1.25
C GLN A 76 -21.05 -12.52 1.30
N GLU A 77 -21.71 -11.82 0.39
CA GLU A 77 -21.70 -10.35 0.35
C GLU A 77 -22.13 -9.73 1.69
N ALA A 78 -23.05 -10.37 2.41
CA ALA A 78 -23.50 -9.95 3.74
C ALA A 78 -22.37 -9.94 4.80
N ASP A 79 -21.31 -10.72 4.63
CA ASP A 79 -20.19 -10.78 5.58
C ASP A 79 -19.42 -9.46 5.61
N THR A 80 -19.53 -8.64 4.56
CA THR A 80 -18.88 -7.32 4.46
C THR A 80 -19.54 -6.25 5.33
N GLN A 81 -20.74 -6.53 5.87
CA GLN A 81 -21.49 -5.57 6.67
C GLN A 81 -20.75 -5.20 7.96
N GLY A 82 -20.60 -3.90 8.21
CA GLY A 82 -19.92 -3.38 9.39
C GLY A 82 -18.40 -3.24 9.25
N PHE A 83 -17.84 -3.57 8.08
CA PHE A 83 -16.44 -3.31 7.73
C PHE A 83 -16.32 -2.16 6.74
N ASP A 84 -15.20 -1.43 6.83
CA ASP A 84 -14.91 -0.31 5.93
C ASP A 84 -14.27 -0.80 4.62
N VAL A 85 -13.53 -1.92 4.69
CA VAL A 85 -12.90 -2.53 3.53
C VAL A 85 -12.84 -4.05 3.67
N THR A 86 -13.10 -4.76 2.58
CA THR A 86 -12.98 -6.20 2.49
C THR A 86 -11.86 -6.59 1.53
N LEU A 87 -11.01 -7.55 1.93
CA LEU A 87 -9.97 -8.15 1.10
C LEU A 87 -10.40 -9.58 0.77
N LEU A 88 -10.42 -9.93 -0.52
CA LEU A 88 -10.63 -11.30 -1.00
C LEU A 88 -9.29 -11.83 -1.52
N ASP A 89 -8.71 -12.82 -0.83
CA ASP A 89 -7.39 -13.37 -1.16
C ASP A 89 -7.42 -14.88 -1.42
N TRP A 90 -6.85 -15.29 -2.55
CA TRP A 90 -6.58 -16.70 -2.82
C TRP A 90 -5.36 -16.87 -3.74
N ASP A 91 -4.49 -17.83 -3.41
CA ASP A 91 -3.29 -18.13 -4.18
C ASP A 91 -3.60 -19.02 -5.41
N TRP A 92 -2.70 -19.01 -6.39
CA TRP A 92 -2.84 -19.82 -7.62
C TRP A 92 -2.55 -21.32 -7.39
N ASN A 93 -1.96 -21.67 -6.24
CA ASN A 93 -1.49 -23.02 -5.94
C ASN A 93 -2.64 -24.05 -5.93
N GLU A 94 -3.88 -23.59 -5.74
CA GLU A 94 -5.08 -24.38 -5.93
C GLU A 94 -5.88 -23.80 -7.12
N PHE A 95 -5.71 -24.39 -8.31
CA PHE A 95 -6.40 -23.99 -9.57
C PHE A 95 -7.94 -23.89 -9.46
N LYS A 96 -8.53 -24.41 -8.38
CA LYS A 96 -9.95 -24.29 -8.02
C LYS A 96 -10.15 -23.36 -6.82
N GLY A 97 -9.67 -22.12 -6.93
CA GLY A 97 -10.00 -21.08 -5.96
C GLY A 97 -11.51 -20.81 -5.90
N PRO A 98 -12.04 -20.38 -4.74
CA PRO A 98 -13.43 -20.00 -4.59
C PRO A 98 -13.79 -18.87 -5.55
N ARG A 99 -15.04 -18.88 -6.02
CA ARG A 99 -15.59 -17.88 -6.94
C ARG A 99 -16.63 -17.04 -6.22
N PRO A 100 -16.22 -16.13 -5.31
CA PRO A 100 -17.17 -15.30 -4.56
C PRO A 100 -18.10 -14.59 -5.54
N GLN A 101 -19.38 -14.57 -5.22
CA GLN A 101 -20.40 -13.87 -6.00
C GLN A 101 -20.70 -12.54 -5.32
N LEU A 102 -20.49 -11.46 -6.06
CA LEU A 102 -20.86 -10.11 -5.67
C LEU A 102 -21.96 -9.63 -6.60
N SER A 103 -22.97 -9.00 -6.03
CA SER A 103 -24.05 -8.42 -6.79
C SER A 103 -23.53 -7.28 -7.68
N PRO A 104 -24.19 -7.00 -8.83
CA PRO A 104 -23.85 -5.84 -9.66
C PRO A 104 -24.00 -4.49 -8.96
N ASN A 105 -24.73 -4.46 -7.83
CA ASN A 105 -24.99 -3.25 -7.04
C ASN A 105 -24.05 -3.14 -5.82
N PHE A 106 -23.10 -4.07 -5.69
CA PHE A 106 -22.13 -4.05 -4.60
C PHE A 106 -21.28 -2.78 -4.67
N SER A 107 -21.28 -2.00 -3.60
CA SER A 107 -20.70 -0.64 -3.56
C SER A 107 -19.67 -0.43 -2.44
N LEU A 108 -19.45 -1.43 -1.60
CA LEU A 108 -18.50 -1.33 -0.50
C LEU A 108 -17.05 -1.46 -1.02
N PRO A 109 -16.07 -0.79 -0.39
CA PRO A 109 -14.68 -0.91 -0.77
C PRO A 109 -14.17 -2.35 -0.71
N LEU A 110 -13.60 -2.82 -1.82
CA LEU A 110 -13.11 -4.18 -1.99
C LEU A 110 -11.72 -4.18 -2.60
N LEU A 111 -10.81 -4.91 -1.99
CA LEU A 111 -9.54 -5.31 -2.58
C LEU A 111 -9.59 -6.79 -2.95
N THR A 112 -9.04 -7.12 -4.11
CA THR A 112 -8.90 -8.51 -4.56
C THR A 112 -7.43 -8.82 -4.75
N LEU A 113 -6.99 -9.97 -4.25
CA LEU A 113 -5.59 -10.39 -4.26
C LEU A 113 -5.48 -11.80 -4.85
N GLY A 114 -4.68 -11.96 -5.90
CA GLY A 114 -4.51 -13.25 -6.57
C GLY A 114 -5.72 -13.67 -7.41
N VAL A 115 -6.12 -14.95 -7.32
CA VAL A 115 -7.16 -15.56 -8.17
C VAL A 115 -8.50 -14.79 -8.17
N PRO A 116 -9.04 -14.30 -7.04
CA PRO A 116 -10.29 -13.54 -7.00
C PRO A 116 -10.26 -12.29 -7.89
N GLY A 117 -9.10 -11.62 -8.01
CA GLY A 117 -8.97 -10.42 -8.83
C GLY A 117 -9.20 -10.72 -10.31
N GLY A 118 -8.54 -11.76 -10.84
CA GLY A 118 -8.74 -12.19 -12.22
C GLY A 118 -10.20 -12.60 -12.50
N LEU A 119 -10.80 -13.37 -11.59
CA LEU A 119 -12.18 -13.85 -11.74
C LEU A 119 -13.21 -12.73 -11.71
N ILE A 120 -13.06 -11.75 -10.81
CA ILE A 120 -14.01 -10.63 -10.68
C ILE A 120 -13.84 -9.67 -11.86
N CYS A 121 -12.60 -9.35 -12.25
CA CYS A 121 -12.34 -8.52 -13.43
C CYS A 121 -12.92 -9.13 -14.71
N ASP A 122 -12.73 -10.43 -14.94
CA ASP A 122 -13.31 -11.14 -16.09
C ASP A 122 -14.85 -11.07 -16.09
N ARG A 123 -15.48 -11.41 -14.96
CA ARG A 123 -16.94 -11.41 -14.80
C ARG A 123 -17.55 -10.03 -15.06
N TRP A 124 -16.93 -8.99 -14.51
CA TRP A 124 -17.39 -7.61 -14.65
C TRP A 124 -16.88 -6.92 -15.91
N ARG A 125 -16.13 -7.63 -16.77
CA ARG A 125 -15.51 -7.11 -17.99
C ARG A 125 -14.68 -5.85 -17.72
N LEU A 126 -14.03 -5.80 -16.56
CA LEU A 126 -13.13 -4.72 -16.22
C LEU A 126 -11.86 -4.85 -17.04
N LYS A 127 -11.34 -3.72 -17.50
CA LYS A 127 -10.00 -3.69 -18.09
C LYS A 127 -8.97 -3.86 -16.98
N ALA A 128 -8.50 -5.09 -16.77
CA ALA A 128 -7.26 -5.34 -16.06
C ALA A 128 -6.11 -4.90 -16.98
N GLY A 129 -5.72 -3.62 -16.92
CA GLY A 129 -4.62 -3.11 -17.75
C GLY A 129 -3.32 -3.88 -17.48
N TYR A 130 -2.63 -4.27 -18.57
CA TYR A 130 -1.30 -4.91 -18.61
C TYR A 130 -0.96 -5.82 -17.41
N LEU A 131 -1.63 -6.98 -17.34
CA LEU A 131 -0.99 -8.17 -16.76
C LEU A 131 -0.10 -8.83 -17.80
#